data_AF-A0A354BIG5-F1
#
_entry.id   AF-A0A354BIG5-F1
#
_cell.length_a   1.000
_cell.length_b   1.000
_cell.length_c   1.000
_cell.angle_alpha   90.00
_cell.angle_beta   90.00
_cell.angle_gamma   90.00
#
_symmetry.space_group_name_H-M   'P 1'
#
loop_
_entity.id
_entity.type
_entity.pdbx_description
1 polymer ?
#
loop_
_entity_poly.entity_id
_entity_poly.type
_entity_poly.pdbx_seq_one_letter_code
_entity_poly.pdbx_strand_id
1 'polypeptide(L)' 'MYVGEAPGLYTRTVTVGNVTSSTVNSLTVGRMYYFVVTAYNSAGESTPSNMVSKTIQ' A
#
# COMPACT_ATOMS: atom_id res chain seq x y z
N MET A 1 -2.06 2.83 -3.90
CA MET A 1 -1.58 2.21 -2.65
C MET A 1 -0.21 1.62 -2.90
N TYR A 2 0.70 1.84 -1.97
CA TYR A 2 2.08 1.39 -2.00
C TYR A 2 2.28 0.29 -0.96
N VAL A 3 2.98 -0.78 -1.34
CA VAL A 3 3.26 -1.96 -0.52
C VAL A 3 4.75 -2.29 -0.61
N GLY A 4 5.36 -2.57 0.54
CA GLY A 4 6.78 -2.91 0.63
C GLY A 4 7.10 -3.76 1.85
N GLU A 5 8.27 -4.38 1.87
CA GLU A 5 8.75 -5.18 3.01
C GLU A 5 9.59 -4.36 4.01
N ALA A 6 9.89 -3.10 3.68
CA ALA A 6 10.57 -2.17 4.57
C ALA A 6 9.92 -0.79 4.52
N PRO A 7 9.97 0.00 5.61
CA PRO A 7 9.47 1.37 5.63
C PRO A 7 10.15 2.21 4.55
N GLY A 8 9.35 2.89 3.73
CA GLY A 8 9.86 3.77 2.67
C GLY A 8 10.41 3.07 1.43
N LEU A 9 10.53 1.74 1.42
CA LEU A 9 10.90 0.95 0.24
C LEU A 9 9.68 0.18 -0.27
N TYR A 10 8.86 0.87 -1.07
CA TYR A 10 7.68 0.28 -1.69
C TYR A 10 8.05 -0.32 -3.04
N THR A 11 8.12 -1.65 -3.10
CA THR A 11 8.44 -2.40 -4.33
C THR A 11 7.21 -2.66 -5.19
N ARG A 12 6.01 -2.44 -4.65
CA ARG A 12 4.76 -2.78 -5.30
C ARG A 12 3.73 -1.66 -5.16
N THR A 13 3.13 -1.28 -6.28
CA THR A 13 2.05 -0.30 -6.32
C THR A 13 0.76 -0.98 -6.76
N VAL A 14 -0.32 -0.74 -6.03
CA VAL A 14 -1.65 -1.26 -6.28
C VAL A 14 -2.59 -0.08 -6.52
N THR A 15 -3.12 0.00 -7.73
CA THR A 15 -4.14 0.99 -8.13
C THR A 15 -5.51 0.35 -7.94
N VAL A 16 -6.32 0.93 -7.06
CA VAL A 16 -7.60 0.33 -6.60
C VAL A 16 -8.84 1.06 -7.13
N GLY A 17 -8.67 2.20 -7.79
CA GLY A 17 -9.77 3.04 -8.28
C GLY A 17 -10.46 3.86 -7.18
N ASN A 18 -11.69 4.30 -7.44
CA ASN A 18 -12.50 5.08 -6.50
C ASN A 18 -13.20 4.16 -5.49
N VAL A 19 -12.41 3.59 -4.59
CA VAL A 19 -12.87 2.72 -3.49
C VAL A 19 -12.15 3.10 -2.20
N THR A 20 -12.82 2.88 -1.08
CA THR A 20 -12.24 3.09 0.27
C THR A 20 -11.71 1.80 0.89
N SER A 21 -11.95 0.65 0.25
CA SER A 21 -11.48 -0.67 0.67
C SER A 21 -10.93 -1.45 -0.52
N SER A 22 -9.83 -2.16 -0.30
CA SER A 22 -9.23 -3.06 -1.29
C SER A 22 -8.45 -4.17 -0.61
N THR A 23 -8.46 -5.36 -1.20
CA THR A 23 -7.70 -6.51 -0.71
C THR A 23 -6.39 -6.66 -1.48
N VAL A 24 -5.29 -6.85 -0.74
CA VAL A 24 -3.96 -7.10 -1.31
C VAL A 24 -3.71 -8.60 -1.32
N ASN A 25 -3.79 -9.21 -2.50
CA ASN A 25 -3.51 -10.64 -2.68
C ASN A 25 -2.01 -10.90 -2.90
N SER A 26 -1.61 -12.17 -2.92
CA SER A 26 -0.25 -12.62 -3.22
C SER A 26 0.81 -12.07 -2.26
N LEU A 27 0.49 -12.03 -0.97
CA LEU A 27 1.47 -11.75 0.08
C LEU A 27 2.02 -13.06 0.63
N THR A 28 3.35 -13.15 0.75
CA THR A 28 4.00 -14.32 1.32
C THR A 28 3.81 -14.38 2.84
N VAL A 29 3.40 -15.54 3.34
CA VAL A 29 3.31 -15.84 4.78
C VAL A 29 4.68 -15.74 5.44
N GLY A 30 4.71 -15.24 6.67
CA GLY A 30 5.93 -15.01 7.44
C GLY A 30 6.65 -13.68 7.14
N ARG A 31 6.13 -12.88 6.19
CA ARG A 31 6.70 -11.56 5.87
C ARG A 31 5.90 -10.42 6.48
N MET A 32 6.61 -9.38 6.91
CA MET A 32 6.04 -8.11 7.35
C MET A 32 5.95 -7.16 6.16
N TYR A 33 4.75 -6.63 5.93
CA TYR A 33 4.51 -5.66 4.87
C TYR A 33 4.07 -4.32 5.44
N TYR A 34 4.47 -3.25 4.78
CA TYR A 34 4.12 -1.87 5.05
C TYR A 34 3.21 -1.36 3.94
N PHE A 35 2.10 -0.73 4.32
CA PHE A 35 1.08 -0.23 3.41
C PHE A 35 0.90 1.26 3.63
N VAL A 36 0.87 2.00 2.52
CA VAL A 36 0.57 3.43 2.48
C VAL A 36 -0.40 3.70 1.33
N VAL A 37 -1.37 4.58 1.54
CA VAL A 37 -2.34 4.94 0.51
C VAL A 37 -2.15 6.40 0.14
N THR A 38 -2.04 6.66 -1.16
CA THR A 38 -2.15 8.01 -1.74
C THR A 38 -3.44 8.05 -2.56
N ALA A 39 -4.13 9.18 -2.54
CA ALA A 39 -5.14 9.49 -3.52
C ALA A 39 -4.45 10.13 -4.74
N TYR A 40 -4.99 9.95 -5.93
CA TYR A 40 -4.48 10.61 -7.12
C TYR A 40 -5.62 11.13 -7.97
N ASN A 41 -5.40 12.26 -8.64
CA ASN A 41 -6.30 12.83 -9.63
C ASN A 41 -5.48 13.42 -10.79
N SER A 42 -6.13 14.16 -11.70
CA SER A 42 -5.45 14.80 -12.84
C SER A 42 -4.37 15.81 -12.46
N ALA A 43 -4.36 16.31 -11.21
CA ALA A 43 -3.34 17.23 -10.70
C ALA A 43 -2.13 16.52 -10.07
N GLY A 44 -2.19 15.20 -9.88
CA GLY A 44 -1.12 14.40 -9.29
C GLY A 44 -1.56 13.60 -8.07
N GLU A 45 -0.58 13.11 -7.31
CA GLU A 45 -0.81 12.35 -6.08
C GLU A 45 -0.92 13.26 -4.85
N SER A 46 -1.75 12.87 -3.89
CA SER A 46 -1.86 13.50 -2.58
C SER A 46 -0.65 13.16 -1.71
N THR A 47 -0.54 13.84 -0.56
CA THR A 47 0.34 13.37 0.52
C THR A 47 -0.03 11.94 0.92
N PRO A 48 0.95 11.09 1.29
CA PRO A 48 0.67 9.73 1.71
C PRO A 48 -0.11 9.66 3.02
N SER A 49 -0.94 8.63 3.17
CA SER A 49 -1.65 8.33 4.41
C SER A 49 -0.70 7.93 5.53
N ASN A 50 -1.25 7.65 6.72
CA ASN A 50 -0.50 6.95 7.75
C ASN A 50 0.01 5.60 7.23
N MET A 51 1.25 5.26 7.59
CA MET A 51 1.84 3.97 7.28
C MET A 51 1.33 2.92 8.27
N VAL A 52 0.83 1.81 7.75
CA VAL A 52 0.42 0.66 8.56
C VAL A 52 1.28 -0.53 8.21
N SER A 53 1.59 -1.37 9.19
CA SER A 53 2.37 -2.59 8.97
C SER A 53 1.59 -3.82 9.39
N LYS A 54 1.70 -4.91 8.62
CA LYS A 54 1.06 -6.18 8.92
C LYS A 54 2.00 -7.34 8.59
N THR A 55 2.19 -8.23 9.56
CA THR A 55 2.81 -9.52 9.33
C THR A 55 1.75 -10.51 8.85
N ILE A 56 2.02 -11.17 7.74
CA ILE A 56 1.15 -12.23 7.22
C ILE A 56 1.50 -13.51 7.95
N GLN A 57 0.51 -14.13 8.58
CA GLN A 57 0.62 -15.38 9.33
C GLN A 57 -0.14 -16.48 8.61
#